data_AF-A0A7J0DXJ6-F1
#
_entry.id   AF-A0A7J0DXJ6-F1
#
_cell.length_a   1.000
_cell.length_b   1.000
_cell.length_c   1.000
_cell.angle_alpha   90.00
_cell.angle_beta   90.00
_cell.angle_gamma   90.00
#
_symmetry.space_group_name_H-M   'P 1'
#
loop_
_entity.id
_entity.type
_entity.pdbx_description
1 polymer ?
#
loop_
_entity_poly.entity_id
_entity_poly.type
_entity_poly.pdbx_seq_one_letter_code
_entity_poly.pdbx_strand_id
1 'polypeptide(L)'
;MLLQVLEAVGPVIFLSTDTRKLRNEGFLSPFHPRYPEILTNSAHPMRAQDLANVTSYREWVLFGYLVCPDELLRVTSIDIALVVLKENLVLTLHRDEYILLHEDYQLYVLPRILESKKMAKSGRTKQKEADLEYSVAKQVEKMISEVHEQAFLSCDSIHRERRILLKQEIGRMVLFFTDQPSLLAPNIQDPSDPTIGFLLDGMDHLCCLVRKYITAIRSYALSYLSSCAGRIRFLLGTPGMVALDLDATLKGLFQKIVQHLENIPKPQGESISAITCDLSELRKDWLSILMIVTSARSSINIRHLEKATVSTGKEGLLSEGNAAYNWSRCVDELESQLSKHGSLKKLYFYHQHLTTVFKNTMFGPEGRPQHCCAWLGVASSFPECASAIVPEEVIKIGRDAVLYVESLIESIMGGLEGLINILDSEGGFGSLEMQLLPEQAATLMNLTSRISIPSAKSPKRCIWFPFPRL
;
A
#
# COMPACT_ATOMS: atom_id res chain seq x y z
N MET A 1 -14.79 -22.94 -9.66
CA MET A 1 -13.68 -22.00 -9.93
C MET A 1 -13.60 -20.93 -8.86
N LEU A 2 -14.70 -20.20 -8.57
CA LEU A 2 -14.76 -19.16 -7.52
C LEU A 2 -14.22 -19.65 -6.15
N LEU A 3 -14.70 -20.80 -5.66
CA LEU A 3 -14.18 -21.42 -4.44
C LEU A 3 -12.64 -21.52 -4.39
N GLN A 4 -12.03 -22.13 -5.41
CA GLN A 4 -10.59 -22.40 -5.41
C GLN A 4 -9.80 -21.10 -5.32
N VAL A 5 -10.35 -20.02 -5.87
CA VAL A 5 -9.77 -18.67 -5.76
C VAL A 5 -9.93 -18.14 -4.33
N LEU A 6 -11.12 -18.25 -3.73
CA LEU A 6 -11.39 -17.75 -2.36
C LEU A 6 -10.53 -18.47 -1.30
N GLU A 7 -10.36 -19.79 -1.43
CA GLU A 7 -9.48 -20.56 -0.54
C GLU A 7 -8.00 -20.25 -0.79
N ALA A 8 -7.59 -20.06 -2.05
CA ALA A 8 -6.20 -19.78 -2.40
C ALA A 8 -5.70 -18.43 -1.87
N VAL A 9 -6.59 -17.42 -1.74
CA VAL A 9 -6.22 -16.11 -1.19
C VAL A 9 -6.21 -16.06 0.34
N GLY A 10 -6.87 -17.01 1.00
CA GLY A 10 -6.98 -17.08 2.46
C GLY A 10 -5.64 -16.92 3.22
N PRO A 11 -4.58 -17.68 2.87
CA PRO A 11 -3.27 -17.55 3.52
C PRO A 11 -2.68 -16.14 3.48
N VAL A 12 -2.88 -15.41 2.37
CA VAL A 12 -2.38 -14.03 2.20
C VAL A 12 -3.20 -13.06 3.04
N ILE A 13 -4.53 -13.26 3.07
CA ILE A 13 -5.43 -12.47 3.92
C ILE A 13 -5.04 -12.64 5.40
N PHE A 14 -4.87 -13.87 5.88
CA PHE A 14 -4.45 -14.13 7.26
C PHE A 14 -3.04 -13.61 7.58
N LEU A 15 -2.11 -13.66 6.63
CA LEU A 15 -0.79 -13.06 6.82
C LEU A 15 -0.91 -11.54 7.03
N SER A 16 -1.79 -10.88 6.28
CA SER A 16 -1.98 -9.42 6.31
C SER A 16 -2.70 -8.89 7.55
N THR A 17 -3.31 -9.76 8.36
CA THR A 17 -3.93 -9.36 9.62
C THR A 17 -2.93 -9.22 10.76
N ASP A 18 -1.78 -9.89 10.67
CA ASP A 18 -0.77 -9.90 11.72
C ASP A 18 0.39 -8.95 11.40
N THR A 19 0.18 -7.67 11.74
CA THR A 19 1.18 -6.59 11.63
C THR A 19 2.49 -6.92 12.34
N ARG A 20 2.44 -7.63 13.47
CA ARG A 20 3.63 -8.04 14.23
C ARG A 20 4.40 -9.10 13.46
N LYS A 21 3.72 -10.08 12.90
CA LYS A 21 4.34 -11.09 12.03
C LYS A 21 4.96 -10.46 10.79
N LEU A 22 4.26 -9.54 10.13
CA LEU A 22 4.80 -8.80 8.98
C LEU A 22 6.11 -8.09 9.33
N ARG A 23 6.15 -7.40 10.49
CA ARG A 23 7.36 -6.74 10.98
C ARG A 23 8.48 -7.74 11.32
N ASN A 24 8.17 -8.80 12.06
CA ASN A 24 9.15 -9.78 12.51
C ASN A 24 9.77 -10.60 11.36
N GLU A 25 8.99 -10.86 10.30
CA GLU A 25 9.45 -11.52 9.08
C GLU A 25 10.12 -10.54 8.09
N GLY A 26 10.18 -9.25 8.42
CA GLY A 26 10.88 -8.23 7.62
C GLY A 26 10.17 -7.88 6.32
N PHE A 27 8.84 -7.99 6.25
CA PHE A 27 8.09 -7.48 5.11
C PHE A 27 8.23 -5.95 5.04
N LEU A 28 8.52 -5.43 3.84
CA LEU A 28 8.78 -4.00 3.56
C LEU A 28 10.06 -3.43 4.22
N SER A 29 10.80 -4.23 4.99
CA SER A 29 12.09 -3.81 5.55
C SER A 29 13.19 -3.94 4.48
N PRO A 30 14.04 -2.92 4.28
CA PRO A 30 15.22 -3.04 3.43
C PRO A 30 16.33 -3.91 4.05
N PHE A 31 16.18 -4.29 5.33
CA PHE A 31 17.10 -5.18 6.03
C PHE A 31 16.47 -6.55 6.28
N HIS A 32 17.25 -7.61 6.11
CA HIS A 32 16.84 -8.93 6.56
C HIS A 32 16.82 -8.98 8.11
N PRO A 33 15.73 -9.43 8.74
CA PRO A 33 15.54 -9.33 10.19
C PRO A 33 16.57 -10.13 11.02
N ARG A 34 17.24 -11.12 10.40
CA ARG A 34 18.29 -11.93 11.03
C ARG A 34 19.71 -11.67 10.50
N TYR A 35 19.84 -11.02 9.35
CA TYR A 35 21.11 -10.90 8.61
C TYR A 35 21.22 -9.49 8.02
N PRO A 36 21.46 -8.45 8.83
CA PRO A 36 21.46 -7.05 8.38
C PRO A 36 22.43 -6.76 7.21
N GLU A 37 23.45 -7.59 7.05
CA GLU A 37 24.42 -7.59 5.95
C GLU A 37 23.82 -8.02 4.60
N ILE A 38 22.67 -8.69 4.59
CA ILE A 38 21.93 -9.05 3.39
C ILE A 38 20.99 -7.89 3.05
N LEU A 39 21.46 -7.01 2.16
CA LEU A 39 20.76 -5.80 1.69
C LEU A 39 19.59 -6.09 0.72
N THR A 40 19.26 -7.34 0.42
CA THR A 40 18.29 -7.65 -0.64
C THR A 40 17.38 -8.84 -0.36
N ASN A 41 16.13 -8.63 -0.81
CA ASN A 41 14.92 -9.44 -0.71
C ASN A 41 14.33 -9.53 0.70
N SER A 42 13.04 -9.22 0.80
CA SER A 42 12.20 -9.78 1.87
C SER A 42 12.54 -11.27 1.99
N ALA A 43 12.56 -11.84 3.20
CA ALA A 43 12.78 -13.28 3.37
C ALA A 43 11.80 -14.14 2.53
N HIS A 44 10.70 -13.55 2.04
CA HIS A 44 9.64 -14.19 1.28
C HIS A 44 9.17 -13.37 0.06
N PRO A 45 9.94 -13.29 -1.04
CA PRO A 45 9.62 -12.41 -2.19
C PRO A 45 8.28 -12.75 -2.86
N MET A 46 7.94 -14.04 -2.98
CA MET A 46 6.63 -14.46 -3.52
C MET A 46 5.47 -14.00 -2.62
N ARG A 47 5.59 -14.18 -1.30
CA ARG A 47 4.55 -13.73 -0.35
C ARG A 47 4.41 -12.21 -0.34
N ALA A 48 5.51 -11.47 -0.53
CA ALA A 48 5.47 -10.02 -0.65
C ALA A 48 4.73 -9.57 -1.92
N GLN A 49 4.91 -10.28 -3.05
CA GLN A 49 4.14 -10.03 -4.26
C GLN A 49 2.64 -10.31 -4.06
N ASP A 50 2.29 -11.38 -3.35
CA ASP A 50 0.89 -11.68 -3.04
C ASP A 50 0.24 -10.61 -2.15
N LEU A 51 0.98 -10.11 -1.15
CA LEU A 51 0.51 -9.02 -0.28
C LEU A 51 0.23 -7.73 -1.06
N ALA A 52 0.88 -7.49 -2.20
CA ALA A 52 0.57 -6.33 -3.04
C ALA A 52 -0.86 -6.35 -3.61
N ASN A 53 -1.49 -7.52 -3.69
CA ASN A 53 -2.86 -7.71 -4.19
C ASN A 53 -3.89 -7.91 -3.06
N VAL A 54 -3.49 -7.78 -1.79
CA VAL A 54 -4.33 -8.15 -0.65
C VAL A 54 -5.65 -7.38 -0.60
N THR A 55 -5.68 -6.12 -1.02
CA THR A 55 -6.91 -5.31 -1.07
C THR A 55 -7.91 -5.91 -2.06
N SER A 56 -7.45 -6.24 -3.28
CA SER A 56 -8.30 -6.91 -4.27
C SER A 56 -8.73 -8.30 -3.81
N TYR A 57 -7.87 -9.04 -3.12
CA TYR A 57 -8.26 -10.34 -2.54
C TYR A 57 -9.37 -10.22 -1.50
N ARG A 58 -9.33 -9.18 -0.64
CA ARG A 58 -10.44 -8.88 0.29
C ARG A 58 -11.73 -8.58 -0.47
N GLU A 59 -11.67 -7.72 -1.48
CA GLU A 59 -12.84 -7.40 -2.33
C GLU A 59 -13.40 -8.65 -3.02
N TRP A 60 -12.55 -9.52 -3.55
CA TRP A 60 -12.98 -10.79 -4.18
C TRP A 60 -13.70 -11.70 -3.20
N VAL A 61 -13.25 -11.77 -1.94
CA VAL A 61 -13.92 -12.53 -0.89
C VAL A 61 -15.28 -11.92 -0.55
N LEU A 62 -15.34 -10.59 -0.35
CA LEU A 62 -16.57 -9.90 0.01
C LEU A 62 -17.63 -10.00 -1.09
N PHE A 63 -17.27 -9.68 -2.34
CA PHE A 63 -18.18 -9.87 -3.47
C PHE A 63 -18.46 -11.35 -3.74
N GLY A 64 -17.46 -12.23 -3.59
CA GLY A 64 -17.60 -13.66 -3.83
C GLY A 64 -18.69 -14.30 -2.98
N TYR A 65 -18.77 -13.94 -1.70
CA TYR A 65 -19.83 -14.46 -0.82
C TYR A 65 -21.17 -13.73 -0.98
N LEU A 66 -21.20 -12.49 -1.47
CA LEU A 66 -22.45 -11.85 -1.89
C LEU A 66 -23.07 -12.55 -3.12
N VAL A 67 -22.23 -12.95 -4.08
CA VAL A 67 -22.67 -13.61 -5.32
C VAL A 67 -22.95 -15.10 -5.12
N CYS A 68 -22.16 -15.78 -4.29
CA CYS A 68 -22.31 -17.22 -3.99
C CYS A 68 -22.34 -17.47 -2.47
N PRO A 69 -23.45 -17.14 -1.77
CA PRO A 69 -23.60 -17.31 -0.32
C PRO A 69 -23.33 -18.73 0.19
N ASP A 70 -23.72 -19.75 -0.59
CA ASP A 70 -23.58 -21.15 -0.19
C ASP A 70 -22.11 -21.57 0.01
N GLU A 71 -21.15 -20.83 -0.58
CA GLU A 71 -19.73 -21.07 -0.38
C GLU A 71 -19.27 -20.78 1.06
N LEU A 72 -20.05 -20.03 1.85
CA LEU A 72 -19.83 -19.84 3.29
C LEU A 72 -20.15 -21.08 4.12
N LEU A 73 -20.90 -22.05 3.56
CA LEU A 73 -21.27 -23.28 4.27
C LEU A 73 -20.12 -24.30 4.36
N ARG A 74 -18.92 -23.92 3.92
CA ARG A 74 -17.71 -24.72 4.04
C ARG A 74 -16.91 -24.32 5.27
N VAL A 75 -16.19 -25.29 5.84
CA VAL A 75 -15.48 -25.14 7.12
C VAL A 75 -14.42 -24.03 7.10
N THR A 76 -13.67 -23.90 6.01
CA THR A 76 -12.56 -22.94 5.84
C THR A 76 -13.03 -21.52 5.53
N SER A 77 -14.25 -21.36 4.98
CA SER A 77 -14.76 -20.08 4.48
C SER A 77 -15.11 -19.09 5.59
N ILE A 78 -15.55 -19.59 6.74
CA ILE A 78 -16.02 -18.77 7.88
C ILE A 78 -14.90 -17.90 8.41
N ASP A 79 -13.72 -18.47 8.62
CA ASP A 79 -12.57 -17.74 9.20
C ASP A 79 -12.11 -16.61 8.27
N ILE A 80 -12.06 -16.89 6.96
CA ILE A 80 -11.70 -15.90 5.94
C ILE A 80 -12.76 -14.79 5.91
N ALA A 81 -14.04 -15.16 5.87
CA ALA A 81 -15.17 -14.22 5.83
C ALA A 81 -15.20 -13.32 7.08
N LEU A 82 -15.04 -13.90 8.26
CA LEU A 82 -15.02 -13.18 9.53
C LEU A 82 -13.92 -12.14 9.56
N VAL A 83 -12.71 -12.50 9.12
CA VAL A 83 -11.57 -11.56 9.03
C VAL A 83 -11.91 -10.39 8.13
N VAL A 84 -12.38 -10.64 6.90
CA VAL A 84 -12.62 -9.54 5.95
C VAL A 84 -13.83 -8.69 6.33
N LEU A 85 -14.90 -9.28 6.89
CA LEU A 85 -16.08 -8.54 7.34
C LEU A 85 -15.76 -7.67 8.57
N LYS A 86 -14.94 -8.16 9.49
CA LYS A 86 -14.54 -7.39 10.68
C LYS A 86 -13.69 -6.16 10.34
N GLU A 87 -12.98 -6.19 9.22
CA GLU A 87 -12.08 -5.13 8.78
C GLU A 87 -12.73 -4.07 7.89
N ASN A 88 -13.99 -4.24 7.49
CA ASN A 88 -14.64 -3.36 6.52
C ASN A 88 -16.08 -3.06 6.93
N LEU A 89 -16.45 -1.78 6.92
CA LEU A 89 -17.85 -1.35 7.15
C LEU A 89 -18.58 -1.08 5.82
N VAL A 90 -17.82 -0.70 4.79
CA VAL A 90 -18.32 -0.38 3.46
C VAL A 90 -17.54 -1.16 2.42
N LEU A 91 -18.17 -1.42 1.28
CA LEU A 91 -17.53 -2.01 0.11
C LEU A 91 -17.65 -1.05 -1.07
N THR A 92 -16.52 -0.54 -1.54
CA THR A 92 -16.47 0.39 -2.65
C THR A 92 -16.85 -0.33 -3.95
N LEU A 93 -17.86 0.20 -4.65
CA LEU A 93 -18.23 -0.27 -5.98
C LEU A 93 -17.38 0.44 -7.04
N HIS A 94 -17.40 1.76 -7.00
CA HIS A 94 -16.67 2.61 -7.92
C HIS A 94 -16.47 3.99 -7.32
N ARG A 95 -15.22 4.43 -7.18
CA ARG A 95 -14.87 5.78 -6.69
C ARG A 95 -15.39 6.03 -5.26
N ASP A 96 -16.32 6.95 -5.11
CA ASP A 96 -17.04 7.32 -3.90
C ASP A 96 -18.39 6.59 -3.74
N GLU A 97 -18.80 5.79 -4.72
CA GLU A 97 -19.95 4.90 -4.60
C GLU A 97 -19.60 3.63 -3.84
N TYR A 98 -20.36 3.34 -2.79
CA TYR A 98 -20.16 2.18 -1.92
C TYR A 98 -21.49 1.58 -1.46
N ILE A 99 -21.44 0.34 -1.00
CA ILE A 99 -22.54 -0.32 -0.28
C ILE A 99 -22.23 -0.45 1.20
N LEU A 100 -23.29 -0.46 2.01
CA LEU A 100 -23.20 -0.75 3.45
C LEU A 100 -23.05 -2.26 3.62
N LEU A 101 -21.81 -2.71 3.82
CA LEU A 101 -21.42 -4.10 3.65
C LEU A 101 -22.25 -5.05 4.51
N HIS A 102 -22.41 -4.72 5.80
CA HIS A 102 -23.12 -5.59 6.74
C HIS A 102 -24.63 -5.64 6.48
N GLU A 103 -25.22 -4.54 6.00
CA GLU A 103 -26.65 -4.48 5.65
C GLU A 103 -26.94 -5.40 4.45
N ASP A 104 -26.09 -5.35 3.42
CA ASP A 104 -26.22 -6.21 2.25
C ASP A 104 -25.99 -7.69 2.59
N TYR A 105 -25.06 -8.00 3.51
CA TYR A 105 -24.90 -9.38 4.00
C TYR A 105 -26.14 -9.85 4.79
N GLN A 106 -26.77 -8.99 5.59
CA GLN A 106 -28.02 -9.32 6.26
C GLN A 106 -29.19 -9.49 5.29
N LEU A 107 -29.21 -8.72 4.20
CA LEU A 107 -30.30 -8.72 3.23
C LEU A 107 -30.20 -9.86 2.21
N TYR A 108 -29.00 -10.16 1.71
CA TYR A 108 -28.81 -11.07 0.58
C TYR A 108 -28.16 -12.41 0.96
N VAL A 109 -27.25 -12.42 1.94
CA VAL A 109 -26.50 -13.63 2.32
C VAL A 109 -27.25 -14.40 3.41
N LEU A 110 -27.63 -13.72 4.50
CA LEU A 110 -28.26 -14.35 5.66
C LEU A 110 -29.53 -15.15 5.31
N PRO A 111 -30.46 -14.66 4.46
CA PRO A 111 -31.66 -15.43 4.12
C PRO A 111 -31.34 -16.75 3.40
N ARG A 112 -30.30 -16.77 2.55
CA ARG A 112 -29.84 -17.99 1.86
C ARG A 112 -29.27 -19.00 2.85
N ILE A 113 -28.44 -18.54 3.80
CA ILE A 113 -27.89 -19.40 4.86
C ILE A 113 -29.02 -19.98 5.74
N LEU A 114 -30.04 -19.18 6.07
CA LEU A 114 -31.20 -19.64 6.83
C LEU A 114 -32.04 -20.67 6.07
N GLU A 115 -32.14 -20.56 4.74
CA GLU A 115 -32.78 -21.56 3.89
C GLU A 115 -32.03 -22.90 3.96
N SER A 116 -30.70 -22.89 3.73
CA SER A 116 -29.86 -24.10 3.82
C SER A 116 -29.89 -24.72 5.22
N LYS A 117 -29.87 -23.91 6.28
CA LYS A 117 -30.05 -24.38 7.67
C LYS A 117 -31.39 -25.10 7.88
N LYS A 118 -32.48 -24.58 7.32
CA LYS A 118 -33.82 -25.21 7.41
C LYS A 118 -33.86 -26.53 6.64
N MET A 119 -33.27 -26.56 5.44
CA MET A 119 -33.18 -27.77 4.62
C MET A 119 -32.39 -28.87 5.34
N ALA A 120 -31.20 -28.54 5.86
CA ALA A 120 -30.35 -29.46 6.62
C ALA A 120 -31.07 -30.03 7.86
N LYS A 121 -31.84 -29.21 8.58
CA LYS A 121 -32.66 -29.66 9.72
C LYS A 121 -33.75 -30.68 9.33
N SER A 122 -34.26 -30.61 8.11
CA SER A 122 -35.34 -31.47 7.60
C SER A 122 -34.84 -32.76 6.91
N GLY A 123 -33.56 -32.82 6.53
CA GLY A 123 -32.97 -33.91 5.76
C GLY A 123 -32.87 -35.22 6.56
N ARG A 124 -33.74 -36.20 6.26
CA ARG A 124 -33.78 -37.51 6.94
C ARG A 124 -32.83 -38.56 6.35
N THR A 125 -32.30 -38.36 5.15
CA THR A 125 -31.65 -39.42 4.34
C THR A 125 -30.12 -39.41 4.35
N LYS A 126 -29.47 -38.38 4.89
CA LYS A 126 -27.99 -38.26 4.99
C LYS A 126 -27.54 -37.57 6.29
N GLN A 127 -27.84 -38.19 7.42
CA GLN A 127 -27.78 -37.59 8.76
C GLN A 127 -26.44 -36.89 9.08
N LYS A 128 -25.28 -37.52 8.79
CA LYS A 128 -23.96 -36.90 9.07
C LYS A 128 -23.64 -35.66 8.24
N GLU A 129 -23.98 -35.66 6.94
CA GLU A 129 -23.76 -34.50 6.06
C GLU A 129 -24.69 -33.35 6.44
N ALA A 130 -25.95 -33.67 6.71
CA ALA A 130 -26.96 -32.71 7.15
C ALA A 130 -26.63 -32.09 8.53
N ASP A 131 -26.11 -32.89 9.47
CA ASP A 131 -25.69 -32.39 10.79
C ASP A 131 -24.51 -31.40 10.69
N LEU A 132 -23.53 -31.71 9.82
CA LEU A 132 -22.38 -30.81 9.58
C LEU A 132 -22.83 -29.50 8.93
N GLU A 133 -23.63 -29.58 7.87
CA GLU A 133 -24.16 -28.41 7.17
C GLU A 133 -25.01 -27.55 8.11
N TYR A 134 -25.86 -28.16 8.93
CA TYR A 134 -26.64 -27.44 9.95
C TYR A 134 -25.75 -26.72 10.97
N SER A 135 -24.70 -27.38 11.44
CA SER A 135 -23.74 -26.81 12.39
C SER A 135 -23.01 -25.60 11.78
N VAL A 136 -22.52 -25.75 10.54
CA VAL A 136 -21.84 -24.66 9.83
C VAL A 136 -22.80 -23.51 9.54
N ALA A 137 -24.00 -23.77 9.02
CA ALA A 137 -24.99 -22.74 8.74
C ALA A 137 -25.36 -21.95 10.01
N LYS A 138 -25.48 -22.63 11.16
CA LYS A 138 -25.68 -21.98 12.47
C LYS A 138 -24.51 -21.08 12.86
N GLN A 139 -23.27 -21.49 12.58
CA GLN A 139 -22.09 -20.68 12.84
C GLN A 139 -22.03 -19.44 11.93
N VAL A 140 -22.36 -19.60 10.64
CA VAL A 140 -22.40 -18.50 9.67
C VAL A 140 -23.50 -17.49 10.03
N GLU A 141 -24.70 -17.95 10.39
CA GLU A 141 -25.80 -17.09 10.87
C GLU A 141 -25.37 -16.26 12.08
N LYS A 142 -24.75 -16.90 13.08
CA LYS A 142 -24.22 -16.20 14.26
C LYS A 142 -23.16 -15.17 13.85
N MET A 143 -22.21 -15.56 13.00
CA MET A 143 -21.15 -14.69 12.50
C MET A 143 -21.73 -13.44 11.82
N ILE A 144 -22.64 -13.58 10.85
CA ILE A 144 -23.24 -12.45 10.13
C ILE A 144 -24.02 -11.52 11.08
N SER A 145 -24.68 -12.10 12.09
CA SER A 145 -25.47 -11.33 13.06
C SER A 145 -24.61 -10.49 14.00
N GLU A 146 -23.40 -10.96 14.37
CA GLU A 146 -22.53 -10.34 15.37
C GLU A 146 -21.39 -9.50 14.75
N VAL A 147 -20.96 -9.82 13.54
CA VAL A 147 -19.73 -9.24 12.95
C VAL A 147 -19.83 -7.74 12.71
N HIS A 148 -21.03 -7.20 12.51
CA HIS A 148 -21.23 -5.76 12.33
C HIS A 148 -20.81 -4.96 13.57
N GLU A 149 -21.24 -5.39 14.76
CA GLU A 149 -20.85 -4.76 16.02
C GLU A 149 -19.34 -4.91 16.27
N GLN A 150 -18.79 -6.09 15.97
CA GLN A 150 -17.34 -6.31 16.08
C GLN A 150 -16.54 -5.40 15.12
N ALA A 151 -17.03 -5.19 13.90
CA ALA A 151 -16.41 -4.31 12.93
C ALA A 151 -16.43 -2.86 13.41
N PHE A 152 -17.57 -2.38 13.93
CA PHE A 152 -17.66 -1.03 14.52
C PHE A 152 -16.64 -0.79 15.63
N LEU A 153 -16.41 -1.78 16.49
CA LEU A 153 -15.50 -1.65 17.63
C LEU A 153 -14.02 -1.78 17.26
N SER A 154 -13.69 -2.52 16.20
CA SER A 154 -12.30 -2.91 15.92
C SER A 154 -11.71 -2.36 14.62
N CYS A 155 -12.53 -2.00 13.63
CA CYS A 155 -12.09 -1.61 12.29
C CYS A 155 -11.09 -0.45 12.33
N ASP A 156 -11.39 0.63 13.06
CA ASP A 156 -10.48 1.78 13.17
C ASP A 156 -9.12 1.37 13.77
N SER A 157 -9.12 0.62 14.86
CA SER A 157 -7.90 0.17 15.53
C SER A 157 -7.00 -0.68 14.62
N ILE A 158 -7.61 -1.57 13.82
CA ILE A 158 -6.89 -2.46 12.90
C ILE A 158 -6.22 -1.63 11.79
N HIS A 159 -6.99 -0.74 11.15
CA HIS A 159 -6.44 0.11 10.08
C HIS A 159 -5.43 1.12 10.62
N ARG A 160 -5.61 1.60 11.85
CA ARG A 160 -4.63 2.46 12.52
C ARG A 160 -3.30 1.74 12.72
N GLU A 161 -3.31 0.50 13.21
CA GLU A 161 -2.07 -0.28 13.39
C GLU A 161 -1.34 -0.51 12.06
N ARG A 162 -2.08 -0.78 10.98
CA ARG A 162 -1.53 -0.88 9.63
C ARG A 162 -0.89 0.41 9.15
N ARG A 163 -1.55 1.56 9.36
CA ARG A 163 -0.97 2.88 9.02
C ARG A 163 0.31 3.15 9.81
N ILE A 164 0.38 2.75 11.08
CA ILE A 164 1.59 2.88 11.89
C ILE A 164 2.73 2.03 11.31
N LEU A 165 2.46 0.76 10.99
CA LEU A 165 3.45 -0.12 10.35
C LEU A 165 3.95 0.48 9.03
N LEU A 166 3.05 0.92 8.15
CA LEU A 166 3.41 1.50 6.86
C LEU A 166 4.26 2.77 7.01
N LYS A 167 3.92 3.68 7.93
CA LYS A 167 4.73 4.88 8.20
C LYS A 167 6.14 4.51 8.64
N GLN A 168 6.26 3.54 9.54
CA GLN A 168 7.57 3.09 10.03
C GLN A 168 8.42 2.51 8.91
N GLU A 169 7.86 1.60 8.10
CA GLU A 169 8.62 0.94 7.04
C GLU A 169 8.89 1.85 5.84
N ILE A 170 7.92 2.66 5.39
CA ILE A 170 8.13 3.63 4.31
C ILE A 170 9.18 4.67 4.72
N GLY A 171 9.12 5.19 5.95
CA GLY A 171 10.14 6.11 6.44
C GLY A 171 11.55 5.50 6.42
N ARG A 172 11.67 4.22 6.83
CA ARG A 172 12.94 3.46 6.73
C ARG A 172 13.39 3.27 5.29
N MET A 173 12.47 2.93 4.38
CA MET A 173 12.76 2.73 2.96
C MET A 173 13.23 4.02 2.30
N VAL A 174 12.56 5.15 2.53
CA VAL A 174 12.98 6.46 1.98
C VAL A 174 14.38 6.82 2.46
N LEU A 175 14.64 6.71 3.76
CA LEU A 175 15.99 6.96 4.30
C LEU A 175 17.04 5.98 3.74
N PHE A 176 16.66 4.72 3.53
CA PHE A 176 17.54 3.71 2.97
C PHE A 176 17.89 4.00 1.51
N PHE A 177 16.89 4.30 0.69
CA PHE A 177 17.09 4.53 -0.74
C PHE A 177 17.63 5.93 -1.05
N THR A 178 17.53 6.86 -0.11
CA THR A 178 18.11 8.20 -0.20
C THR A 178 19.53 8.28 0.37
N ASP A 179 19.83 7.71 1.55
CA ASP A 179 21.06 7.99 2.32
C ASP A 179 21.81 6.79 2.95
N GLN A 180 21.21 6.03 3.89
CA GLN A 180 21.86 5.09 4.87
C GLN A 180 23.05 5.64 5.71
N PRO A 181 23.19 5.38 7.05
CA PRO A 181 22.21 5.04 8.11
C PRO A 181 22.59 5.63 9.50
N SER A 182 21.89 6.63 10.08
CA SER A 182 22.18 6.99 11.49
C SER A 182 21.04 7.49 12.37
N LEU A 183 19.78 7.58 11.92
CA LEU A 183 18.70 8.01 12.83
C LEU A 183 17.46 7.11 12.76
N LEU A 184 17.34 6.30 13.82
CA LEU A 184 16.16 5.55 14.20
C LEU A 184 15.11 6.47 14.84
N ALA A 185 13.86 6.24 14.41
CA ALA A 185 12.58 6.59 15.00
C ALA A 185 12.16 8.08 15.01
N PRO A 186 10.87 8.31 14.76
CA PRO A 186 10.10 8.94 15.82
C PRO A 186 8.84 8.14 16.18
N ASN A 187 8.55 8.16 17.48
CA ASN A 187 7.29 7.73 18.06
C ASN A 187 6.11 8.36 17.32
N ILE A 188 5.17 7.53 16.88
CA ILE A 188 3.86 7.96 16.36
C ILE A 188 2.81 7.23 17.19
N GLN A 189 2.33 7.91 18.23
CA GLN A 189 1.13 7.54 18.98
C GLN A 189 0.34 8.83 19.20
N ASP A 190 -0.80 9.02 18.51
CA ASP A 190 -2.04 9.56 19.09
C ASP A 190 -3.27 9.39 18.16
N PRO A 191 -4.52 9.66 18.62
CA PRO A 191 -5.79 9.01 18.22
C PRO A 191 -6.61 9.73 17.13
N SER A 192 -6.12 10.84 16.58
CA SER A 192 -6.50 11.31 15.25
C SER A 192 -5.30 11.06 14.33
N ASP A 193 -5.40 10.99 13.00
CA ASP A 193 -4.21 10.77 12.15
C ASP A 193 -3.73 12.07 11.46
N PRO A 194 -3.14 13.05 12.20
CA PRO A 194 -2.56 14.26 11.63
C PRO A 194 -1.24 13.98 10.88
N THR A 195 -0.83 12.71 10.83
CA THR A 195 0.42 12.25 10.21
C THR A 195 0.21 11.59 8.84
N ILE A 196 -0.99 11.69 8.26
CA ILE A 196 -1.25 11.25 6.87
C ILE A 196 -0.27 11.95 5.91
N GLY A 197 0.00 13.24 6.11
CA GLY A 197 0.98 13.98 5.30
C GLY A 197 2.34 13.29 5.20
N PHE A 198 2.86 12.72 6.30
CA PHE A 198 4.12 11.97 6.30
C PHE A 198 4.05 10.70 5.43
N LEU A 199 2.93 9.98 5.47
CA LEU A 199 2.74 8.78 4.65
C LEU A 199 2.68 9.14 3.16
N LEU A 200 1.93 10.20 2.82
CA LEU A 200 1.82 10.71 1.45
C LEU A 200 3.18 11.14 0.92
N ASP A 201 3.93 11.88 1.75
CA ASP A 201 5.27 12.37 1.43
C ASP A 201 6.25 11.21 1.18
N GLY A 202 6.27 10.22 2.07
CA GLY A 202 7.12 9.04 1.90
C GLY A 202 6.77 8.22 0.65
N MET A 203 5.48 8.07 0.33
CA MET A 203 5.03 7.40 -0.90
C MET A 203 5.49 8.15 -2.15
N ASP A 204 5.35 9.48 -2.17
CA ASP A 204 5.78 10.31 -3.30
C ASP A 204 7.30 10.25 -3.50
N HIS A 205 8.07 10.31 -2.41
CA HIS A 205 9.53 10.14 -2.44
C HIS A 205 9.94 8.78 -3.03
N LEU A 206 9.29 7.68 -2.62
CA LEU A 206 9.56 6.35 -3.20
C LEU A 206 9.24 6.32 -4.70
N CYS A 207 8.14 6.95 -5.12
CA CYS A 207 7.80 7.03 -6.53
C CYS A 207 8.84 7.83 -7.33
N CYS A 208 9.28 8.97 -6.80
CA CYS A 208 10.33 9.78 -7.38
C CYS A 208 11.67 9.02 -7.48
N LEU A 209 12.03 8.24 -6.46
CA LEU A 209 13.22 7.38 -6.48
C LEU A 209 13.13 6.31 -7.57
N VAL A 210 11.99 5.64 -7.74
CA VAL A 210 11.79 4.66 -8.83
C VAL A 210 11.97 5.32 -10.20
N ARG A 211 11.40 6.51 -10.41
CA ARG A 211 11.57 7.26 -11.67
C ARG A 211 13.02 7.68 -11.88
N LYS A 212 13.70 8.18 -10.83
CA LYS A 212 15.11 8.56 -10.88
C LYS A 212 16.03 7.38 -11.25
N TYR A 213 15.73 6.18 -10.74
CA TYR A 213 16.55 4.99 -10.95
C TYR A 213 15.96 4.00 -11.99
N ILE A 214 15.03 4.44 -12.84
CA ILE A 214 14.35 3.60 -13.82
C ILE A 214 15.33 2.82 -14.72
N THR A 215 16.41 3.46 -15.17
CA THR A 215 17.43 2.84 -16.00
C THR A 215 18.16 1.71 -15.27
N ALA A 216 18.45 1.87 -13.98
CA ALA A 216 19.10 0.85 -13.17
C ALA A 216 18.17 -0.35 -12.92
N ILE A 217 16.90 -0.08 -12.60
CA ILE A 217 15.86 -1.11 -12.41
C ILE A 217 15.68 -1.93 -13.69
N ARG A 218 15.55 -1.26 -14.85
CA ARG A 218 15.44 -1.91 -16.16
C ARG A 218 16.66 -2.77 -16.48
N SER A 219 17.86 -2.26 -16.22
CA SER A 219 19.12 -2.99 -16.45
C SER A 219 19.18 -4.29 -15.64
N TYR A 220 18.79 -4.22 -14.36
CA TYR A 220 18.72 -5.39 -13.50
C TYR A 220 17.68 -6.40 -13.99
N ALA A 221 16.48 -5.92 -14.35
CA ALA A 221 15.40 -6.76 -14.86
C ALA A 221 15.82 -7.51 -16.15
N LEU A 222 16.45 -6.82 -17.10
CA LEU A 222 16.99 -7.43 -18.32
C LEU A 222 18.04 -8.52 -18.02
N SER A 223 18.94 -8.26 -17.08
CA SER A 223 19.94 -9.25 -16.64
C SER A 223 19.30 -10.49 -16.01
N TYR A 224 18.27 -10.29 -15.18
CA TYR A 224 17.50 -11.37 -14.59
C TYR A 224 16.81 -12.22 -15.66
N LEU A 225 16.12 -11.59 -16.62
CA LEU A 225 15.38 -12.27 -17.68
C LEU A 225 16.30 -13.04 -18.62
N SER A 226 17.44 -12.46 -19.00
CA SER A 226 18.47 -13.14 -19.79
C SER A 226 18.98 -14.41 -19.10
N SER A 227 19.16 -14.34 -17.78
CA SER A 227 19.53 -15.50 -16.97
C SER A 227 18.39 -16.52 -16.81
N CYS A 228 17.14 -16.05 -16.79
CA CYS A 228 15.94 -16.87 -16.66
C CYS A 228 15.75 -17.81 -17.86
N ALA A 229 16.13 -17.39 -19.07
CA ALA A 229 16.07 -18.23 -20.28
C ALA A 229 16.72 -19.61 -20.07
N GLY A 230 17.92 -19.63 -19.48
CA GLY A 230 18.65 -20.87 -19.20
C GLY A 230 17.98 -21.73 -18.13
N ARG A 231 17.39 -21.10 -17.10
CA ARG A 231 16.67 -21.81 -16.02
C ARG A 231 15.39 -22.46 -16.54
N ILE A 232 14.59 -21.74 -17.32
CA ILE A 232 13.38 -22.31 -17.95
C ILE A 232 13.75 -23.45 -18.90
N ARG A 233 14.78 -23.30 -19.74
CA ARG A 233 15.23 -24.37 -20.64
C ARG A 233 15.64 -25.63 -19.87
N PHE A 234 16.36 -25.45 -18.75
CA PHE A 234 16.72 -26.56 -17.87
C PHE A 234 15.48 -27.25 -17.28
N LEU A 235 14.50 -26.48 -16.78
CA LEU A 235 13.27 -27.02 -16.20
C LEU A 235 12.42 -27.77 -17.23
N LEU A 236 12.39 -27.28 -18.49
CA LEU A 236 11.72 -27.97 -19.59
C LEU A 236 12.41 -29.29 -19.99
N GLY A 237 13.71 -29.42 -19.73
CA GLY A 237 14.51 -30.61 -20.01
C GLY A 237 14.57 -31.62 -18.86
N THR A 238 13.91 -31.39 -17.73
CA THR A 238 13.94 -32.36 -16.61
C THR A 238 13.25 -33.66 -17.01
N PRO A 239 13.69 -34.82 -16.48
CA PRO A 239 13.05 -36.10 -16.80
C PRO A 239 11.55 -36.11 -16.50
N GLY A 240 11.12 -35.43 -15.42
CA GLY A 240 9.71 -35.29 -15.07
C GLY A 240 8.92 -34.52 -16.11
N MET A 241 9.47 -33.43 -16.65
CA MET A 241 8.81 -32.61 -17.66
C MET A 241 8.79 -33.29 -19.03
N VAL A 242 9.89 -33.94 -19.42
CA VAL A 242 9.98 -34.72 -20.68
C VAL A 242 9.02 -35.92 -20.68
N ALA A 243 8.77 -36.51 -19.51
CA ALA A 243 7.80 -37.59 -19.36
C ALA A 243 6.34 -37.13 -19.42
N LEU A 244 6.06 -35.82 -19.33
CA LEU A 244 4.70 -35.32 -19.51
C LEU A 244 4.33 -35.34 -20.99
N ASP A 245 3.18 -35.93 -21.30
CA ASP A 245 2.60 -35.91 -22.64
C ASP A 245 1.92 -34.55 -22.91
N LEU A 246 2.74 -33.53 -23.09
CA LEU A 246 2.28 -32.18 -23.45
C LEU A 246 1.79 -32.19 -24.90
N ASP A 247 0.63 -31.59 -25.15
CA ASP A 247 0.16 -31.37 -26.52
C ASP A 247 1.07 -30.40 -27.31
N ALA A 248 0.91 -30.37 -28.63
CA ALA A 248 1.72 -29.54 -29.52
C ALA A 248 1.59 -28.04 -29.25
N THR A 249 0.42 -27.59 -28.78
CA THR A 249 0.15 -26.18 -28.48
C THR A 249 0.95 -25.73 -27.26
N LEU A 250 0.86 -26.50 -26.17
CA LEU A 250 1.57 -26.20 -24.93
C LEU A 250 3.09 -26.32 -25.11
N LYS A 251 3.57 -27.32 -25.86
CA LYS A 251 4.98 -27.43 -26.27
C LYS A 251 5.43 -26.20 -27.06
N GLY A 252 4.64 -25.77 -28.04
CA GLY A 252 4.93 -24.59 -28.85
C GLY A 252 4.99 -23.30 -28.03
N LEU A 253 4.08 -23.13 -27.06
CA LEU A 253 4.10 -21.96 -26.16
C LEU A 253 5.37 -21.94 -25.28
N PHE A 254 5.77 -23.07 -24.70
CA PHE A 254 7.01 -23.12 -23.93
C PHE A 254 8.25 -22.79 -24.77
N GLN A 255 8.29 -23.25 -26.02
CA GLN A 255 9.36 -22.90 -26.97
C GLN A 255 9.36 -21.40 -27.27
N LYS A 256 8.19 -20.78 -27.48
CA LYS A 256 8.07 -19.33 -27.66
C LYS A 256 8.59 -18.55 -26.44
N ILE A 257 8.23 -18.96 -25.22
CA ILE A 257 8.74 -18.32 -24.00
C ILE A 257 10.27 -18.34 -23.97
N VAL A 258 10.89 -19.50 -24.25
CA VAL A 258 12.36 -19.61 -24.29
C VAL A 258 12.95 -18.72 -25.39
N GLN A 259 12.35 -18.71 -26.58
CA GLN A 259 12.79 -17.88 -27.70
C GLN A 259 12.69 -16.38 -27.38
N HIS A 260 11.59 -15.94 -26.76
CA HIS A 260 11.43 -14.55 -26.32
C HIS A 260 12.55 -14.16 -25.35
N LEU A 261 12.83 -15.00 -24.34
CA LEU A 261 13.85 -14.73 -23.33
C LEU A 261 15.28 -14.75 -23.88
N GLU A 262 15.57 -15.63 -24.85
CA GLU A 262 16.88 -15.71 -25.51
C GLU A 262 17.19 -14.47 -26.37
N ASN A 263 16.16 -13.87 -26.95
CA ASN A 263 16.28 -12.72 -27.84
C ASN A 263 16.23 -11.37 -27.09
N ILE A 264 16.18 -11.39 -25.75
CA ILE A 264 16.19 -10.17 -24.95
C ILE A 264 17.52 -9.42 -25.19
N PRO A 265 17.48 -8.08 -25.40
CA PRO A 265 18.68 -7.27 -25.52
C PRO A 265 19.60 -7.46 -24.32
N LYS A 266 20.84 -7.88 -24.60
CA LYS A 266 21.86 -7.96 -23.54
C LYS A 266 22.28 -6.56 -23.16
N PRO A 267 22.43 -6.25 -21.85
CA PRO A 267 22.99 -4.98 -21.43
C PRO A 267 24.47 -4.94 -21.84
N GLN A 268 24.77 -4.45 -23.05
CA GLN A 268 26.12 -4.06 -23.46
C GLN A 268 26.32 -2.58 -23.14
N GLY A 269 27.56 -2.22 -22.76
CA GLY A 269 27.90 -0.97 -22.10
C GLY A 269 27.29 0.31 -22.69
N GLU A 270 26.98 1.23 -21.76
CA GLU A 270 26.69 2.67 -21.93
C GLU A 270 25.43 3.11 -22.69
N SER A 271 24.68 2.26 -23.40
CA SER A 271 23.44 2.68 -24.10
C SER A 271 22.15 1.95 -23.68
N ILE A 272 21.95 1.72 -22.37
CA ILE A 272 20.71 1.09 -21.86
C ILE A 272 19.52 2.07 -21.86
N SER A 273 19.78 3.38 -21.83
CA SER A 273 18.74 4.42 -21.82
C SER A 273 17.84 4.43 -23.07
N ALA A 274 18.29 3.83 -24.18
CA ALA A 274 17.59 3.83 -25.47
C ALA A 274 16.95 2.48 -25.85
N ILE A 275 17.09 1.43 -25.03
CA ILE A 275 16.54 0.11 -25.35
C ILE A 275 15.03 0.12 -25.07
N THR A 276 14.24 0.45 -26.09
CA THR A 276 12.81 0.16 -26.11
C THR A 276 12.64 -1.33 -26.40
N CYS A 277 12.32 -2.12 -25.38
CA CYS A 277 12.06 -3.55 -25.50
C CYS A 277 10.62 -3.81 -25.07
N ASP A 278 9.74 -4.13 -26.01
CA ASP A 278 8.37 -4.55 -25.72
C ASP A 278 8.35 -6.05 -25.41
N LEU A 279 7.87 -6.40 -24.21
CA LEU A 279 7.77 -7.78 -23.72
C LEU A 279 6.30 -8.21 -23.55
N SER A 280 5.36 -7.50 -24.15
CA SER A 280 3.93 -7.81 -24.07
C SER A 280 3.58 -9.20 -24.61
N GLU A 281 4.21 -9.65 -25.70
CA GLU A 281 3.98 -11.00 -26.26
C GLU A 281 4.49 -12.11 -25.33
N LEU A 282 5.64 -11.93 -24.68
CA LEU A 282 6.14 -12.85 -23.65
C LEU A 282 5.10 -13.01 -22.53
N ARG A 283 4.53 -11.88 -22.05
CA ARG A 283 3.49 -11.88 -21.02
C ARG A 283 2.21 -12.58 -21.48
N LYS A 284 1.75 -12.32 -22.71
CA LYS A 284 0.56 -12.97 -23.29
C LYS A 284 0.74 -14.47 -23.46
N ASP A 285 1.89 -14.91 -23.96
CA ASP A 285 2.21 -16.34 -24.11
C ASP A 285 2.24 -17.03 -22.73
N TRP A 286 2.81 -16.37 -21.70
CA TRP A 286 2.83 -16.93 -20.35
C TRP A 286 1.43 -17.05 -19.74
N LEU A 287 0.61 -16.01 -19.88
CA LEU A 287 -0.79 -16.06 -19.44
C LEU A 287 -1.58 -17.13 -20.21
N SER A 288 -1.29 -17.34 -21.49
CA SER A 288 -1.91 -18.40 -22.29
C SER A 288 -1.55 -19.80 -21.79
N ILE A 289 -0.29 -20.02 -21.38
CA ILE A 289 0.15 -21.24 -20.71
C ILE A 289 -0.66 -21.43 -19.42
N LEU A 290 -0.73 -20.41 -18.56
CA LEU A 290 -1.49 -20.47 -17.31
C LEU A 290 -2.97 -20.79 -17.55
N MET A 291 -3.60 -20.18 -18.56
CA MET A 291 -4.99 -20.46 -18.94
C MET A 291 -5.22 -21.91 -19.36
N ILE A 292 -4.29 -22.50 -20.13
CA ILE A 292 -4.38 -23.90 -20.55
C ILE A 292 -4.25 -24.80 -19.32
N VAL A 293 -3.21 -24.62 -18.51
CA VAL A 293 -2.87 -25.56 -17.42
C VAL A 293 -3.79 -25.42 -16.19
N THR A 294 -4.55 -24.33 -16.09
CA THR A 294 -5.59 -24.15 -15.07
C THR A 294 -6.98 -24.62 -15.53
N SER A 295 -7.14 -24.90 -16.83
CA SER A 295 -8.40 -25.42 -17.37
C SER A 295 -8.65 -26.86 -16.92
N ALA A 296 -9.86 -27.13 -16.41
CA ALA A 296 -10.30 -28.47 -16.05
C ALA A 296 -10.37 -29.44 -17.25
N ARG A 297 -10.35 -28.91 -18.48
CA ARG A 297 -10.35 -29.71 -19.72
C ARG A 297 -8.95 -30.04 -20.23
N SER A 298 -7.91 -29.47 -19.62
CA SER A 298 -6.53 -29.76 -20.02
C SER A 298 -6.12 -31.16 -19.56
N SER A 299 -5.41 -31.89 -20.42
CA SER A 299 -4.78 -33.16 -20.06
C SER A 299 -3.68 -32.97 -19.00
N ILE A 300 -3.05 -31.80 -19.00
CA ILE A 300 -1.97 -31.42 -18.09
C ILE A 300 -2.42 -30.20 -17.28
N ASN A 301 -2.60 -30.41 -15.97
CA ASN A 301 -2.93 -29.32 -15.07
C ASN A 301 -1.68 -28.71 -14.41
N ILE A 302 -1.88 -27.57 -13.75
CA ILE A 302 -0.83 -26.80 -13.07
C ILE A 302 -0.03 -27.64 -12.05
N ARG A 303 -0.68 -28.57 -11.33
CA ARG A 303 -0.02 -29.43 -10.34
C ARG A 303 0.89 -30.48 -11.00
N HIS A 304 0.53 -30.96 -12.19
CA HIS A 304 1.38 -31.87 -12.96
C HIS A 304 2.67 -31.17 -13.36
N LEU A 305 2.60 -29.92 -13.85
CA LEU A 305 3.78 -29.13 -14.20
C LEU A 305 4.67 -28.85 -12.99
N GLU A 306 4.08 -28.47 -11.86
CA GLU A 306 4.83 -28.21 -10.64
C GLU A 306 5.53 -29.49 -10.15
N LYS A 307 4.81 -30.60 -10.04
CA LYS A 307 5.40 -31.89 -9.62
C LYS A 307 6.50 -32.38 -10.56
N ALA A 308 6.37 -32.11 -11.86
CA ALA A 308 7.37 -32.50 -12.87
C ALA A 308 8.67 -31.67 -12.81
N THR A 309 8.62 -30.47 -12.24
CA THR A 309 9.72 -29.50 -12.29
C THR A 309 10.31 -29.16 -10.92
N VAL A 310 9.58 -29.43 -9.83
CA VAL A 310 10.09 -29.27 -8.46
C VAL A 310 11.05 -30.41 -8.11
N SER A 311 12.35 -30.14 -8.22
CA SER A 311 13.40 -30.94 -7.57
C SER A 311 13.69 -30.37 -6.18
N THR A 312 14.05 -31.23 -5.21
CA THR A 312 14.32 -30.87 -3.81
C THR A 312 15.10 -29.55 -3.67
N GLY A 313 14.40 -28.47 -3.28
CA GLY A 313 14.97 -27.17 -2.93
C GLY A 313 15.16 -26.14 -4.05
N LYS A 314 14.73 -26.41 -5.30
CA LYS A 314 14.77 -25.42 -6.38
C LYS A 314 13.36 -24.96 -6.80
N GLU A 315 13.28 -23.70 -7.24
CA GLU A 315 12.08 -23.12 -7.83
C GLU A 315 11.64 -23.90 -9.08
N GLY A 316 10.34 -24.16 -9.18
CA GLY A 316 9.74 -24.89 -10.30
C GLY A 316 9.46 -23.99 -11.50
N LEU A 317 8.95 -24.58 -12.59
CA LEU A 317 8.68 -23.83 -13.82
C LEU A 317 7.65 -22.71 -13.64
N LEU A 318 6.66 -22.91 -12.77
CA LEU A 318 5.63 -21.92 -12.50
C LEU A 318 6.17 -20.71 -11.73
N SER A 319 7.01 -20.92 -10.72
CA SER A 319 7.59 -19.82 -9.96
C SER A 319 8.57 -19.02 -10.82
N GLU A 320 9.41 -19.69 -11.61
CA GLU A 320 10.32 -19.03 -12.56
C GLU A 320 9.57 -18.28 -13.66
N GLY A 321 8.52 -18.86 -14.23
CA GLY A 321 7.69 -18.19 -15.24
C GLY A 321 6.93 -16.99 -14.68
N ASN A 322 6.39 -17.08 -13.47
CA ASN A 322 5.75 -15.95 -12.79
C ASN A 322 6.77 -14.85 -12.43
N ALA A 323 7.98 -15.22 -12.02
CA ALA A 323 9.05 -14.27 -11.78
C ALA A 323 9.47 -13.57 -13.08
N ALA A 324 9.61 -14.31 -14.19
CA ALA A 324 9.88 -13.75 -15.51
C ALA A 324 8.78 -12.79 -15.96
N TYR A 325 7.51 -13.15 -15.76
CA TYR A 325 6.37 -12.26 -16.01
C TYR A 325 6.50 -10.95 -15.22
N ASN A 326 6.75 -11.03 -13.92
CA ASN A 326 6.87 -9.83 -13.06
C ASN A 326 8.08 -8.96 -13.43
N TRP A 327 9.25 -9.56 -13.66
CA TRP A 327 10.45 -8.83 -14.07
C TRP A 327 10.32 -8.21 -15.47
N SER A 328 9.59 -8.83 -16.38
CA SER A 328 9.32 -8.24 -17.70
C SER A 328 8.61 -6.89 -17.58
N ARG A 329 7.70 -6.74 -16.62
CA ARG A 329 6.95 -5.48 -16.39
C ARG A 329 7.82 -4.36 -15.85
N CYS A 330 8.94 -4.70 -15.21
CA CYS A 330 9.95 -3.72 -14.79
C CYS A 330 10.74 -3.15 -15.98
N VAL A 331 10.68 -3.78 -17.15
CA VAL A 331 11.37 -3.32 -18.37
C VAL A 331 10.52 -2.28 -19.10
N ASP A 332 9.29 -2.65 -19.49
CA ASP A 332 8.43 -1.87 -20.40
C ASP A 332 7.17 -1.27 -19.74
N GLU A 333 6.73 -1.78 -18.58
CA GLU A 333 5.52 -1.33 -17.87
C GLU A 333 5.81 -0.59 -16.55
N LEU A 334 7.06 -0.22 -16.23
CA LEU A 334 7.41 0.30 -14.89
C LEU A 334 6.63 1.56 -14.49
N GLU A 335 6.46 2.52 -15.41
CA GLU A 335 5.64 3.72 -15.14
C GLU A 335 4.15 3.37 -14.94
N SER A 336 3.63 2.40 -15.70
CA SER A 336 2.27 1.90 -15.50
C SER A 336 2.13 1.18 -14.16
N GLN A 337 3.13 0.42 -13.71
CA GLN A 337 3.16 -0.17 -12.37
C GLN A 337 3.14 0.93 -11.30
N LEU A 338 3.93 1.98 -11.51
CA LEU A 338 4.04 3.06 -10.56
C LEU A 338 2.73 3.84 -10.44
N SER A 339 2.06 4.14 -11.55
CA SER A 339 0.71 4.73 -11.53
C SER A 339 -0.30 3.76 -10.90
N LYS A 340 -0.25 2.45 -11.21
CA LYS A 340 -1.20 1.48 -10.63
C LYS A 340 -1.09 1.37 -9.11
N HIS A 341 0.13 1.36 -8.56
CA HIS A 341 0.38 1.05 -7.14
C HIS A 341 0.70 2.29 -6.28
N GLY A 342 1.21 3.36 -6.87
CA GLY A 342 1.58 4.61 -6.18
C GLY A 342 0.62 5.77 -6.41
N SER A 343 -0.29 5.72 -7.40
CA SER A 343 -1.22 6.81 -7.66
C SER A 343 -2.32 6.90 -6.61
N LEU A 344 -2.56 8.12 -6.14
CA LEU A 344 -3.61 8.46 -5.18
C LEU A 344 -4.80 9.15 -5.86
N LYS A 345 -4.92 8.98 -7.19
CA LYS A 345 -5.96 9.59 -8.02
C LYS A 345 -7.40 9.40 -7.53
N LYS A 346 -7.68 8.29 -6.83
CA LYS A 346 -9.01 8.01 -6.26
C LYS A 346 -9.40 9.01 -5.16
N LEU A 347 -8.44 9.68 -4.53
CA LEU A 347 -8.71 10.68 -3.51
C LEU A 347 -9.39 11.93 -4.07
N TYR A 348 -9.35 12.14 -5.39
CA TYR A 348 -10.12 13.19 -6.07
C TYR A 348 -11.59 13.21 -5.65
N PHE A 349 -12.24 12.05 -5.55
CA PHE A 349 -13.66 11.95 -5.17
C PHE A 349 -13.92 12.30 -3.68
N TYR A 350 -12.86 12.50 -2.90
CA TYR A 350 -12.91 12.84 -1.48
C TYR A 350 -12.22 14.18 -1.17
N HIS A 351 -11.95 15.02 -2.18
CA HIS A 351 -11.14 16.26 -2.05
C HIS A 351 -11.64 17.24 -0.97
N GLN A 352 -12.95 17.28 -0.71
CA GLN A 352 -13.50 18.09 0.39
C GLN A 352 -12.99 17.64 1.76
N HIS A 353 -12.98 16.32 2.01
CA HIS A 353 -12.41 15.76 3.23
C HIS A 353 -10.89 15.93 3.28
N LEU A 354 -10.21 15.78 2.13
CA LEU A 354 -8.77 16.01 2.02
C LEU A 354 -8.39 17.43 2.44
N THR A 355 -9.18 18.44 2.08
CA THR A 355 -8.94 19.84 2.46
C THR A 355 -8.86 19.99 3.98
N THR A 356 -9.76 19.32 4.72
CA THR A 356 -9.76 19.31 6.19
C THR A 356 -8.51 18.62 6.74
N VAL A 357 -8.11 17.48 6.16
CA VAL A 357 -6.90 16.75 6.60
C VAL A 357 -5.63 17.53 6.28
N PHE A 358 -5.58 18.23 5.15
CA PHE A 358 -4.50 19.14 4.79
C PHE A 358 -4.38 20.28 5.81
N LYS A 359 -5.50 20.93 6.18
CA LYS A 359 -5.51 21.97 7.22
C LYS A 359 -4.99 21.44 8.56
N ASN A 360 -5.33 20.21 8.94
CA ASN A 360 -4.77 19.57 10.14
C ASN A 360 -3.27 19.28 10.01
N THR A 361 -2.77 18.97 8.81
CA THR A 361 -1.33 18.81 8.55
C THR A 361 -0.57 20.12 8.74
N MET A 362 -1.16 21.23 8.29
CA MET A 362 -0.55 22.57 8.34
C MET A 362 -0.69 23.27 9.70
N PHE A 363 -1.85 23.15 10.33
CA PHE A 363 -2.24 24.01 11.47
C PHE A 363 -2.75 23.22 12.68
N GLY A 364 -2.83 21.89 12.59
CA GLY A 364 -3.26 21.05 13.69
C GLY A 364 -2.22 20.98 14.82
N PRO A 365 -2.64 20.64 16.06
CA PRO A 365 -1.75 20.59 17.22
C PRO A 365 -0.60 19.57 17.07
N GLU A 366 -0.83 18.52 16.29
CA GLU A 366 0.15 17.49 15.93
C GLU A 366 0.52 17.54 14.43
N GLY A 367 0.14 18.62 13.74
CA GLY A 367 0.43 18.84 12.35
C GLY A 367 1.94 18.90 12.09
N ARG A 368 2.36 18.43 10.92
CA ARG A 368 3.76 18.49 10.47
C ARG A 368 3.82 19.24 9.13
N PRO A 369 3.93 20.58 9.15
CA PRO A 369 3.89 21.40 7.95
C PRO A 369 4.98 21.08 6.93
N GLN A 370 6.10 20.48 7.35
CA GLN A 370 7.17 20.06 6.44
C GLN A 370 6.70 19.06 5.35
N HIS A 371 5.59 18.36 5.56
CA HIS A 371 5.02 17.41 4.59
C HIS A 371 3.88 18.02 3.75
N CYS A 372 3.67 19.34 3.80
CA CYS A 372 2.55 19.98 3.11
C CYS A 372 2.63 19.85 1.59
N CYS A 373 3.82 19.84 0.99
CA CYS A 373 4.00 19.71 -0.45
C CYS A 373 3.56 18.34 -1.00
N ALA A 374 3.50 17.30 -0.16
CA ALA A 374 2.99 15.99 -0.57
C ALA A 374 1.54 16.06 -1.07
N TRP A 375 0.75 17.01 -0.55
CA TRP A 375 -0.63 17.25 -0.99
C TRP A 375 -0.72 17.78 -2.42
N LEU A 376 0.29 18.54 -2.88
CA LEU A 376 0.39 18.97 -4.27
C LEU A 376 0.66 17.76 -5.19
N GLY A 377 1.53 16.84 -4.76
CA GLY A 377 1.79 15.58 -5.45
C GLY A 377 0.52 14.73 -5.57
N VAL A 378 -0.25 14.61 -4.49
CA VAL A 378 -1.56 13.91 -4.51
C VAL A 378 -2.51 14.54 -5.53
N ALA A 379 -2.69 15.87 -5.48
CA ALA A 379 -3.58 16.59 -6.39
C ALA A 379 -3.15 16.45 -7.86
N SER A 380 -1.84 16.39 -8.13
CA SER A 380 -1.31 16.19 -9.50
C SER A 380 -1.74 14.87 -10.13
N SER A 381 -2.06 13.86 -9.32
CA SER A 381 -2.54 12.56 -9.79
C SER A 381 -4.02 12.52 -10.16
N PHE A 382 -4.81 13.53 -9.77
CA PHE A 382 -6.27 13.53 -9.97
C PHE A 382 -6.71 13.37 -11.43
N PRO A 383 -6.09 14.01 -12.43
CA PRO A 383 -6.48 13.84 -13.83
C PRO A 383 -6.42 12.38 -14.32
N GLU A 384 -5.60 11.52 -13.70
CA GLU A 384 -5.49 10.10 -14.04
C GLU A 384 -6.75 9.27 -13.72
N CYS A 385 -7.71 9.83 -12.97
CA CYS A 385 -8.96 9.13 -12.64
C CYS A 385 -10.05 9.29 -13.71
N ALA A 386 -9.84 10.19 -14.68
CA ALA A 386 -10.75 10.38 -15.79
C ALA A 386 -10.79 9.13 -16.69
N SER A 387 -11.99 8.74 -17.09
CA SER A 387 -12.21 7.63 -18.01
C SER A 387 -11.82 8.02 -19.43
N ALA A 388 -11.03 7.17 -20.10
CA ALA A 388 -10.73 7.34 -21.52
C ALA A 388 -11.98 7.26 -22.43
N ILE A 389 -13.08 6.69 -21.92
CA ILE A 389 -14.35 6.54 -22.65
C ILE A 389 -15.23 7.79 -22.50
N VAL A 390 -15.01 8.60 -21.46
CA VAL A 390 -15.81 9.78 -21.15
C VAL A 390 -14.92 11.03 -21.20
N PRO A 391 -14.66 11.60 -22.40
CA PRO A 391 -13.68 12.68 -22.57
C PRO A 391 -14.05 13.97 -21.82
N GLU A 392 -15.34 14.22 -21.59
CA GLU A 392 -15.83 15.36 -20.79
C GLU A 392 -15.28 15.35 -19.37
N GLU A 393 -15.08 14.15 -18.82
CA GLU A 393 -14.53 13.95 -17.49
C GLU A 393 -13.08 14.45 -17.40
N VAL A 394 -12.28 14.26 -18.45
CA VAL A 394 -10.87 14.70 -18.48
C VAL A 394 -10.78 16.20 -18.28
N ILE A 395 -11.64 16.97 -18.97
CA ILE A 395 -11.65 18.43 -18.89
C ILE A 395 -12.09 18.89 -17.49
N LYS A 396 -13.17 18.29 -16.97
CA LYS A 396 -13.71 18.64 -15.65
C LYS A 396 -12.70 18.36 -14.54
N ILE A 397 -12.22 17.12 -14.46
CA ILE A 397 -11.30 16.68 -13.41
C ILE A 397 -9.97 17.42 -13.52
N GLY A 398 -9.48 17.66 -14.75
CA GLY A 398 -8.27 18.46 -14.97
C GLY A 398 -8.41 19.87 -14.41
N ARG A 399 -9.53 20.55 -14.67
CA ARG A 399 -9.82 21.88 -14.13
C ARG A 399 -9.94 21.87 -12.61
N ASP A 400 -10.69 20.94 -12.06
CA ASP A 400 -10.92 20.82 -10.61
C ASP A 400 -9.60 20.53 -9.88
N ALA A 401 -8.70 19.72 -10.46
CA ALA A 401 -7.37 19.46 -9.92
C ALA A 401 -6.49 20.72 -9.89
N VAL A 402 -6.51 21.54 -10.95
CA VAL A 402 -5.76 22.82 -10.98
C VAL A 402 -6.27 23.78 -9.91
N LEU A 403 -7.59 23.98 -9.82
CA LEU A 403 -8.19 24.85 -8.79
C LEU A 403 -7.87 24.37 -7.38
N TYR A 404 -7.87 23.05 -7.16
CA TYR A 404 -7.50 22.47 -5.88
C TYR A 404 -6.03 22.74 -5.54
N VAL A 405 -5.11 22.57 -6.50
CA VAL A 405 -3.69 22.89 -6.34
C VAL A 405 -3.48 24.37 -6.02
N GLU A 406 -4.16 25.28 -6.72
CA GLU A 406 -4.10 26.72 -6.45
C GLU A 406 -4.49 27.02 -5.00
N SER A 407 -5.61 26.46 -4.53
CA SER A 407 -6.07 26.64 -3.14
C SER A 407 -5.09 26.09 -2.10
N LEU A 408 -4.43 24.96 -2.39
CA LEU A 408 -3.38 24.41 -1.53
C LEU A 408 -2.17 25.34 -1.47
N ILE A 409 -1.70 25.85 -2.60
CA ILE A 409 -0.56 26.78 -2.67
C ILE A 409 -0.86 28.08 -1.92
N GLU A 410 -2.04 28.66 -2.11
CA GLU A 410 -2.48 29.85 -1.37
C GLU A 410 -2.45 29.61 0.14
N SER A 411 -2.94 28.46 0.59
CA SER A 411 -2.94 28.10 2.01
C SER A 411 -1.52 27.89 2.58
N ILE A 412 -0.60 27.29 1.81
CA ILE A 412 0.80 27.11 2.19
C ILE A 412 1.49 28.47 2.30
N MET A 413 1.34 29.31 1.27
CA MET A 413 1.96 30.64 1.22
C MET A 413 1.41 31.56 2.31
N GLY A 414 0.10 31.57 2.55
CA GLY A 414 -0.51 32.33 3.63
C GLY A 414 -0.07 31.85 5.03
N GLY A 415 0.15 30.53 5.19
CA GLY A 415 0.74 29.98 6.40
C GLY A 415 2.18 30.46 6.63
N LEU A 416 3.00 30.47 5.58
CA LEU A 416 4.37 30.97 5.63
C LEU A 416 4.42 32.47 5.94
N GLU A 417 3.59 33.27 5.28
CA GLU A 417 3.46 34.71 5.54
C GLU A 417 3.07 34.97 7.00
N GLY A 418 2.10 34.22 7.53
CA GLY A 418 1.73 34.29 8.95
C GLY A 418 2.89 34.01 9.90
N LEU A 419 3.72 32.99 9.61
CA LEU A 419 4.91 32.68 10.41
C LEU A 419 5.97 33.79 10.33
N ILE A 420 6.20 34.36 9.15
CA ILE A 420 7.11 35.50 8.98
C ILE A 420 6.63 36.71 9.77
N ASN A 421 5.33 37.02 9.72
CA ASN A 421 4.74 38.12 10.49
C ASN A 421 4.85 37.92 12.00
N ILE A 422 4.70 36.67 12.49
CA ILE A 422 4.91 36.36 13.92
C ILE A 422 6.38 36.56 14.29
N LEU A 423 7.30 36.11 13.44
CA LEU A 423 8.74 36.31 13.65
C LEU A 423 9.12 37.79 13.66
N ASP A 424 8.50 38.62 12.82
CA ASP A 424 8.77 40.06 12.73
C ASP A 424 8.04 40.88 13.81
N SER A 425 7.07 40.29 14.51
CA SER A 425 6.28 40.98 15.53
C SER A 425 7.10 41.47 16.73
N GLU A 426 6.52 42.38 17.53
CA GLU A 426 7.08 42.84 18.81
C GLU A 426 7.32 41.71 19.84
N GLY A 427 6.70 40.55 19.66
CA GLY A 427 6.93 39.34 20.47
C GLY A 427 8.03 38.43 19.91
N GLY A 428 8.50 38.67 18.69
CA GLY A 428 9.57 37.94 18.00
C GLY A 428 10.86 38.76 17.90
N PHE A 429 11.44 38.85 16.70
CA PHE A 429 12.65 39.62 16.41
C PHE A 429 12.45 41.14 16.57
N GLY A 430 11.24 41.67 16.36
CA GLY A 430 10.94 43.08 16.65
C GLY A 430 11.19 43.43 18.13
N SER A 431 11.01 42.47 19.05
CA SER A 431 11.37 42.63 20.46
C SER A 431 12.85 42.88 20.67
N LEU A 432 13.70 42.19 19.90
CA LEU A 432 15.15 42.30 20.01
C LEU A 432 15.62 43.69 19.57
N GLU A 433 15.04 44.22 18.48
CA GLU A 433 15.30 45.60 18.04
C GLU A 433 14.93 46.61 19.14
N MET A 434 13.73 46.46 19.74
CA MET A 434 13.26 47.33 20.82
C MET A 434 14.13 47.26 22.08
N GLN A 435 14.70 46.10 22.38
CA GLN A 435 15.63 45.91 23.52
C GLN A 435 17.00 46.56 23.29
N LEU A 436 17.40 46.78 22.03
CA LEU A 436 18.68 47.39 21.66
C LEU A 436 18.61 48.91 21.47
N LEU A 437 17.41 49.51 21.61
CA LEU A 437 17.24 50.95 21.46
C LEU A 437 18.02 51.74 22.53
N PRO A 438 18.63 52.90 22.16
CA PRO A 438 19.36 53.76 23.10
C PRO A 438 18.53 54.22 24.31
N GLU A 439 17.21 54.29 24.17
CA GLU A 439 16.26 54.64 25.22
C GLU A 439 16.27 53.63 26.39
N GLN A 440 16.50 52.35 26.10
CA GLN A 440 16.64 51.31 27.12
C GLN A 440 17.94 51.53 27.92
N ALA A 441 19.04 51.87 27.23
CA ALA A 441 20.30 52.21 27.89
C ALA A 441 20.19 53.47 28.75
N ALA A 442 19.49 54.51 28.27
CA ALA A 442 19.22 55.73 29.03
C ALA A 442 18.38 55.45 30.29
N THR A 443 17.39 54.55 30.19
CA THR A 443 16.56 54.12 31.33
C THR A 443 17.39 53.40 32.39
N LEU A 444 18.28 52.49 31.97
CA LEU A 444 19.25 51.83 32.84
C LEU A 444 20.19 52.83 33.53
N MET A 445 20.79 53.76 32.78
CA MET A 445 21.66 54.81 33.35
C MET A 445 20.93 55.67 34.40
N ASN A 446 19.67 56.04 34.14
CA ASN A 446 18.83 56.78 35.08
C ASN A 446 18.45 55.99 36.34
N LEU A 447 18.30 54.67 36.24
CA LEU A 447 18.05 53.82 37.40
C LEU A 447 19.33 53.69 38.25
N THR A 448 20.49 53.50 37.62
CA THR A 448 21.79 53.40 38.32
C THR A 448 22.17 54.73 39.00
N SER A 449 21.86 55.87 38.39
CA SER A 449 22.12 57.20 38.97
C SER A 449 21.21 57.54 40.17
N ARG A 450 20.03 56.91 40.28
CA ARG A 450 19.14 57.07 41.45
C ARG A 450 19.52 56.18 42.63
N ILE A 451 20.21 55.07 42.39
CA ILE A 451 20.71 54.17 43.45
C ILE A 451 21.95 54.76 44.15
N SER A 452 22.60 55.75 43.55
CA SER A 452 23.79 56.43 44.10
C SER A 452 23.47 57.50 45.16
N ILE A 453 22.20 57.64 45.59
CA ILE A 453 21.82 58.49 46.72
C ILE A 453 21.43 57.58 47.90
N PRO A 454 22.19 57.57 49.01
CA PRO A 454 21.82 56.79 50.19
C PRO A 454 20.66 57.49 50.90
N SER A 455 19.43 57.06 50.62
CA SER A 455 18.27 57.41 51.44
C SER A 455 17.43 56.18 51.70
N ALA A 456 17.38 55.80 52.98
CA ALA A 456 16.68 54.65 53.49
C ALA A 456 15.17 54.74 53.21
N LYS A 457 14.69 53.85 52.33
CA LYS A 457 13.44 53.09 52.45
C LYS A 457 13.34 52.15 51.25
N SER A 458 13.26 50.84 51.53
CA SER A 458 13.17 49.80 50.51
C SER A 458 11.91 49.95 49.65
N PRO A 459 12.03 49.91 48.31
CA PRO A 459 10.91 49.61 47.45
C PRO A 459 11.02 48.18 46.91
N LYS A 460 9.85 47.55 46.86
CA LYS A 460 9.55 46.22 46.36
C LYS A 460 10.21 45.92 45.00
N ARG A 461 10.76 44.69 44.88
CA ARG A 461 11.09 43.94 43.65
C ARG A 461 11.41 44.79 42.41
N CYS A 462 12.69 45.05 42.16
CA CYS A 462 13.17 45.31 40.80
C CYS A 462 12.72 44.16 39.89
N ILE A 463 11.83 44.46 38.95
CA ILE A 463 11.59 43.63 37.79
C ILE A 463 12.90 43.69 37.00
N TRP A 464 13.64 42.59 36.98
CA TRP A 464 14.80 42.43 36.14
C TRP A 464 14.35 42.60 34.68
N PHE A 465 14.75 43.68 34.02
CA PHE A 465 14.76 43.68 32.57
C PHE A 465 15.80 42.63 32.15
N PRO A 466 15.40 41.57 31.43
CA PRO A 466 16.37 40.61 30.92
C PRO A 466 17.29 41.37 29.97
N PHE A 467 18.60 41.35 30.25
CA PHE A 467 19.59 41.79 29.27
C PHE A 467 19.38 40.99 27.97
N PRO A 468 19.61 41.61 26.80
CA PRO A 468 19.61 40.87 25.54
C PRO A 468 20.61 39.72 25.68
N ARG A 469 20.12 38.47 25.64
CA ARG A 469 20.99 37.30 25.54
C ARG A 469 21.37 37.18 24.08
N LEU A 470 22.51 37.80 23.72
CA LEU A 470 23.17 37.59 22.43
C LEU A 470 23.59 36.14 22.26
#